data_AF-A0A3T0KNI1-F1
#
_entry.id   AF-A0A3T0KNI1-F1
#
_cell.length_a   1.000
_cell.length_b   1.000
_cell.length_c   1.000
_cell.angle_alpha   90.00
_cell.angle_beta   90.00
_cell.angle_gamma   90.00
#
_symmetry.space_group_name_H-M   'P 1'
#
loop_
_entity.id
_entity.type
_entity.pdbx_description
1 polymer ?
#
loop_
_entity_poly.entity_id
_entity_poly.type
_entity_poly.pdbx_seq_one_letter_code
_entity_poly.pdbx_strand_id
1 'polypeptide(L)'
;MRLKDRVAMITGAGGAMGQAIALRFAEEGAALVLTDISENRLKQTEEKVASLTEVVAIRSNVLNLSEIQEVVQAGQDRFQSIDILINVVGGVRGA
;
A
#
# COMPACT_ATOMS: atom_id res chain seq x y z
N MET A 1 11.58 12.67 10.46
CA MET A 1 11.02 11.56 9.67
C MET A 1 11.31 10.27 10.40
N ARG A 2 10.28 9.62 10.96
CA ARG A 2 10.41 8.40 11.78
C ARG A 2 10.58 7.13 10.96
N LEU A 3 10.17 7.14 9.70
CA LEU A 3 10.12 5.97 8.83
C LEU A 3 11.04 6.11 7.61
N LYS A 4 12.00 7.03 7.67
CA LYS A 4 12.98 7.23 6.61
C LYS A 4 13.68 5.91 6.30
N ASP A 5 13.88 5.63 5.02
CA ASP A 5 14.57 4.44 4.50
C ASP A 5 13.86 3.11 4.86
N ARG A 6 12.57 3.15 5.22
CA ARG A 6 11.73 1.98 5.45
C ARG A 6 10.74 1.78 4.30
N VAL A 7 10.42 0.53 4.00
CA VAL A 7 9.41 0.16 3.00
C VAL A 7 8.17 -0.38 3.70
N ALA A 8 7.02 0.27 3.48
CA ALA A 8 5.75 -0.13 4.07
C ALA A 8 4.78 -0.68 3.02
N MET A 9 4.31 -1.91 3.23
CA MET A 9 3.24 -2.52 2.47
C MET A 9 1.89 -2.32 3.16
N ILE A 10 0.93 -1.73 2.47
CA ILE A 10 -0.42 -1.44 2.99
C ILE A 10 -1.45 -2.16 2.13
N THR A 11 -2.19 -3.09 2.73
CA THR A 11 -3.37 -3.69 2.10
C THR A 11 -4.61 -2.86 2.39
N GLY A 12 -5.56 -2.77 1.45
CA GLY A 12 -6.76 -1.95 1.61
C GLY A 12 -6.45 -0.45 1.48
N ALA A 13 -5.38 -0.14 0.75
CA ALA A 13 -4.83 1.20 0.62
C ALA A 13 -5.82 2.18 -0.01
N GLY A 14 -6.79 1.71 -0.80
CA GLY A 14 -7.81 2.54 -1.41
C GLY A 14 -8.95 2.95 -0.46
N GLY A 15 -9.08 2.30 0.71
CA GLY A 15 -10.06 2.68 1.72
C GLY A 15 -9.67 3.95 2.51
N ALA A 16 -10.60 4.58 3.22
CA ALA A 16 -10.34 5.82 3.95
C ALA A 16 -9.18 5.71 4.97
N MET A 17 -9.13 4.61 5.72
CA MET A 17 -8.02 4.35 6.65
C MET A 17 -6.71 4.04 5.91
N GLY A 18 -6.76 3.21 4.86
CA GLY A 18 -5.59 2.89 4.04
C GLY A 18 -4.95 4.14 3.43
N GLN A 19 -5.78 5.05 2.90
CA GLN A 19 -5.35 6.34 2.35
C GLN A 19 -4.67 7.22 3.39
N ALA A 20 -5.28 7.35 4.58
CA ALA A 20 -4.73 8.16 5.66
C ALA A 20 -3.39 7.60 6.16
N ILE A 21 -3.27 6.28 6.26
CA ILE A 21 -2.02 5.60 6.65
C ILE A 21 -0.96 5.82 5.57
N ALA A 22 -1.29 5.59 4.29
CA ALA A 22 -0.36 5.78 3.18
C ALA A 22 0.19 7.21 3.14
N LEU A 23 -0.69 8.21 3.23
CA LEU A 23 -0.29 9.61 3.28
C LEU A 23 0.63 9.90 4.46
N ARG A 24 0.25 9.47 5.67
CA ARG A 24 1.07 9.72 6.85
C ARG A 24 2.43 9.03 6.80
N PHE A 25 2.50 7.83 6.22
CA PHE A 25 3.76 7.10 6.08
C PHE A 25 4.67 7.74 5.04
N ALA A 26 4.10 8.24 3.93
CA ALA A 26 4.84 9.03 2.95
C ALA A 26 5.44 10.30 3.58
N GLU A 27 4.65 11.05 4.34
CA GLU A 27 5.12 12.24 5.08
C GLU A 27 6.24 11.94 6.09
N GLU A 28 6.27 10.71 6.61
CA GLU A 28 7.32 10.23 7.53
C GLU A 28 8.54 9.63 6.84
N GLY A 29 8.55 9.61 5.50
CA GLY A 29 9.68 9.22 4.66
C GLY A 29 9.73 7.74 4.25
N ALA A 30 8.64 6.98 4.41
CA ALA A 30 8.60 5.59 3.98
C ALA A 30 8.33 5.48 2.47
N ALA A 31 9.01 4.55 1.78
CA ALA A 31 8.58 4.08 0.47
C ALA A 31 7.37 3.15 0.63
N LEU A 32 6.46 3.14 -0.35
CA LEU A 32 5.17 2.48 -0.21
C LEU A 32 4.94 1.38 -1.25
N VAL A 33 4.39 0.26 -0.78
CA VAL A 33 3.77 -0.79 -1.61
C VAL A 33 2.29 -0.82 -1.28
N LEU A 34 1.45 -0.35 -2.19
CA LEU A 34 0.02 -0.18 -1.96
C LEU A 34 -0.77 -1.25 -2.72
N THR A 35 -1.77 -1.82 -2.05
CA THR A 35 -2.71 -2.72 -2.72
C THR A 35 -4.14 -2.58 -2.21
N ASP A 36 -5.09 -2.72 -3.12
CA ASP A 36 -6.53 -2.75 -2.87
C ASP A 36 -7.21 -3.57 -3.96
N ILE A 37 -8.39 -4.11 -3.67
CA ILE A 37 -9.19 -4.82 -4.67
C ILE A 37 -9.78 -3.86 -5.72
N SER A 38 -9.94 -2.58 -5.37
CA SER A 38 -10.41 -1.52 -6.27
C SER A 38 -9.24 -0.72 -6.83
N GLU A 39 -9.00 -0.90 -8.12
CA GLU A 39 -7.97 -0.16 -8.87
C GLU A 39 -8.20 1.36 -8.84
N ASN A 40 -9.44 1.82 -9.06
CA ASN A 40 -9.75 3.25 -9.07
C ASN A 40 -9.43 3.93 -7.74
N ARG A 41 -9.80 3.33 -6.61
CA ARG A 41 -9.49 3.89 -5.28
C ARG A 41 -8.00 3.81 -4.97
N LEU A 42 -7.34 2.74 -5.40
CA LEU A 42 -5.91 2.58 -5.23
C LEU A 42 -5.15 3.68 -5.98
N LYS A 43 -5.51 3.95 -7.24
CA LYS A 43 -4.91 5.01 -8.05
C LYS A 43 -5.05 6.40 -7.43
N GLN A 44 -6.23 6.72 -6.86
CA GLN A 44 -6.41 7.97 -6.12
C GLN A 44 -5.47 8.09 -4.92
N THR A 45 -5.09 6.96 -4.31
CA THR A 45 -4.14 6.94 -3.19
C THR A 45 -2.72 7.15 -3.68
N GLU A 46 -2.35 6.46 -4.75
CA GLU A 46 -1.06 6.61 -5.42
C GLU A 46 -0.81 8.06 -5.83
N GLU A 47 -1.78 8.71 -6.50
CA GLU A 47 -1.68 10.11 -6.93
C GLU A 47 -1.42 11.08 -5.74
N LYS A 48 -2.01 10.80 -4.57
CA LYS A 48 -1.81 11.63 -3.36
C LYS A 48 -0.42 11.51 -2.76
N VAL A 49 0.24 10.36 -2.90
CA VAL A 49 1.52 10.07 -2.23
C VAL A 49 2.72 10.13 -3.18
N ALA A 50 2.50 10.05 -4.50
CA ALA A 50 3.58 9.98 -5.50
C ALA A 50 4.52 11.21 -5.50
N SER A 51 4.05 12.37 -5.03
CA SER A 51 4.90 13.57 -4.89
C SER A 51 5.72 13.59 -3.59
N LEU A 52 5.40 12.72 -2.63
CA LEU A 52 6.00 12.69 -1.30
C LEU A 52 7.03 11.58 -1.13
N THR A 53 6.85 10.46 -1.84
CA THR A 53 7.70 9.27 -1.72
C THR A 53 7.62 8.38 -2.95
N GLU A 54 8.52 7.43 -3.05
CA GLU A 54 8.43 6.37 -4.06
C GLU A 54 7.31 5.39 -3.69
N VAL A 55 6.50 5.02 -4.69
CA VAL A 55 5.33 4.16 -4.50
C VAL A 55 5.21 3.15 -5.63
N VAL A 56 4.81 1.93 -5.28
CA VAL A 56 4.30 0.91 -6.21
C VAL A 56 2.87 0.60 -5.80
N ALA A 57 1.93 0.77 -6.71
CA ALA A 57 0.53 0.45 -6.49
C ALA A 57 0.08 -0.68 -7.42
N ILE A 58 -0.38 -1.80 -6.85
CA ILE A 58 -0.85 -2.96 -7.62
C ILE A 58 -2.21 -3.38 -7.10
N ARG A 59 -3.20 -3.44 -8.00
CA ARG A 59 -4.53 -3.97 -7.66
C ARG A 59 -4.40 -5.46 -7.33
N SER A 60 -4.91 -5.89 -6.18
CA SER A 60 -4.96 -7.30 -5.80
C SER A 60 -6.14 -7.61 -4.90
N ASN A 61 -6.59 -8.86 -4.91
CA ASN A 61 -7.44 -9.43 -3.88
C ASN A 61 -6.59 -10.14 -2.84
N VAL A 62 -6.58 -9.67 -1.59
CA VAL A 62 -5.82 -10.29 -0.49
C VAL A 62 -6.24 -11.73 -0.17
N LEU A 63 -7.41 -12.18 -0.64
CA LEU A 63 -7.86 -13.57 -0.51
C LEU A 63 -7.27 -14.49 -1.59
N ASN A 64 -6.60 -13.93 -2.60
CA ASN A 64 -5.93 -14.67 -3.66
C ASN A 64 -4.41 -14.64 -3.42
N LEU A 65 -3.83 -15.81 -3.12
CA LEU A 65 -2.41 -15.93 -2.78
C LEU A 65 -1.49 -15.51 -3.94
N SER A 66 -1.82 -15.87 -5.19
CA SER A 66 -0.95 -15.55 -6.32
C SER A 66 -0.89 -14.03 -6.56
N GLU A 67 -2.03 -13.35 -6.44
CA GLU A 67 -2.07 -11.88 -6.60
C GLU A 67 -1.26 -11.17 -5.51
N ILE A 68 -1.30 -11.64 -4.25
CA ILE A 68 -0.48 -11.05 -3.19
C ILE A 68 1.01 -11.36 -3.35
N GLN A 69 1.35 -12.56 -3.86
CA GLN A 69 2.73 -12.88 -4.21
C GLN A 69 3.27 -11.92 -5.27
N GLU A 70 2.47 -11.55 -6.26
CA GLU A 70 2.85 -10.54 -7.27
C GLU A 70 3.09 -9.16 -6.64
N VAL A 71 2.24 -8.73 -5.70
CA VAL A 71 2.44 -7.44 -4.98
C VAL A 71 3.73 -7.46 -4.17
N VAL A 72 3.99 -8.55 -3.44
CA VAL A 72 5.21 -8.70 -2.64
C VAL A 72 6.44 -8.72 -3.54
N GLN A 73 6.39 -9.46 -4.66
CA GLN A 73 7.50 -9.54 -5.61
C GLN A 73 7.81 -8.17 -6.21
N ALA A 74 6.79 -7.42 -6.66
CA ALA A 74 7.01 -6.08 -7.20
C ALA A 74 7.60 -5.11 -6.15
N GLY A 75 7.16 -5.22 -4.89
CA GLY A 75 7.75 -4.48 -3.78
C GLY A 75 9.22 -4.83 -3.55
N GLN A 76 9.56 -6.12 -3.57
CA GLN A 76 10.94 -6.59 -3.45
C GLN A 76 11.79 -6.17 -4.65
N ASP A 77 11.31 -6.31 -5.87
CA ASP A 77 12.04 -5.90 -7.08
C ASP A 77 12.34 -4.40 -7.04
N ARG A 78 11.36 -3.59 -6.63
CA ARG A 78 11.49 -2.13 -6.61
C ARG A 78 12.31 -1.58 -5.45
N PHE A 79 12.15 -2.13 -4.26
CA PHE A 79 12.68 -1.56 -3.02
C PHE A 79 13.64 -2.47 -2.26
N GLN A 80 13.81 -3.72 -2.72
CA GLN A 80 14.69 -4.74 -2.14
C GLN A 80 14.34 -5.15 -0.70
N SER A 81 13.25 -4.62 -0.14
CA SER A 81 12.79 -4.88 1.24
C SER A 81 11.29 -4.63 1.37
N ILE A 82 10.67 -5.29 2.34
CA ILE A 82 9.38 -4.90 2.93
C ILE A 82 9.57 -4.95 4.45
N ASP A 83 9.66 -3.78 5.06
CA ASP A 83 10.01 -3.61 6.47
C ASP A 83 8.80 -3.61 7.40
N ILE A 84 7.66 -3.17 6.88
CA ILE A 84 6.44 -2.95 7.64
C ILE A 84 5.27 -3.48 6.81
N LEU A 85 4.47 -4.37 7.40
CA LEU A 85 3.21 -4.83 6.81
C LEU A 85 2.04 -4.27 7.61
N ILE A 86 1.12 -3.59 6.93
CA ILE A 86 -0.09 -3.04 7.50
C ILE A 86 -1.29 -3.71 6.84
N ASN A 87 -1.96 -4.58 7.61
CA ASN A 87 -3.17 -5.26 7.17
C ASN A 87 -4.41 -4.43 7.52
N VAL A 88 -4.84 -3.56 6.61
CA VAL A 88 -6.04 -2.70 6.81
C VAL A 88 -7.27 -3.31 6.15
N VAL A 89 -7.11 -4.21 5.17
CA VAL A 89 -8.27 -4.86 4.52
C VAL A 89 -9.17 -5.51 5.56
N GLY A 90 -10.44 -5.11 5.54
CA GLY A 90 -11.47 -5.59 6.45
C GLY A 90 -12.71 -4.71 6.35
N GLY A 91 -13.80 -5.14 6.97
CA GLY A 91 -15.07 -4.42 6.97
C GLY A 91 -16.24 -5.34 7.26
N VAL A 92 -17.41 -4.76 7.44
CA VAL A 92 -18.66 -5.50 7.64
C VAL A 92 -19.26 -5.81 6.27
N ARG A 93 -19.61 -7.09 6.02
CA ARG A 93 -20.42 -7.48 4.87
C ARG A 93 -21.89 -7.50 5.31
N GLY A 94 -22.71 -6.63 4.73
CA GLY A 94 -24.16 -6.56 4.97
C GLY A 94 -24.55 -5.40 5.89
N ALA A 95 -25.07 -4.35 5.27
CA ALA A 95 -26.03 -3.43 5.89
C ALA A 95 -27.37 -3.67 5.18
#